data_AF-A0A432QIH2-F1
#
_entry.id   AF-A0A432QIH2-F1
#
_cell.length_a   1.000
_cell.length_b   1.000
_cell.length_c   1.000
_cell.angle_alpha   90.00
_cell.angle_beta   90.00
_cell.angle_gamma   90.00
#
_symmetry.space_group_name_H-M   'P 1'
#
loop_
_entity.id
_entity.type
_entity.pdbx_description
1 polymer ?
#
loop_
_entity_poly.entity_id
_entity_poly.type
_entity_poly.pdbx_seq_one_letter_code
_entity_poly.pdbx_strand_id
1 'polypeptide(L)'
;MNPATLIPTPDTIPVGWGWFHILLTLTFFLHILAMNVMLGTVIIAFVQSLAPGDTYLPVNSLIAKKLPYTIALAVNLGVAPLLFAQVIFGHFLYVSSLLMAVFWLSIVALLIIAYYSAYIFWYRYLDMQAGRTFTTGLTMVSLLAIGFFLSNNMTMMLHPQSWISYFEHPDGFLLNFGDPTLIPRYLHMVVSAIAVGGLAIALWYRYQASRGQKESSRWIEYGCTWFAGATIANYGLGFWFFGVLPHGLIIPSTLVGGLFSLFLLLAIVTGAMSIIQALRYQPLQALWYTLATILLMVFMRDLLRVAYLKPWFSLSDLQVESSWSPFLIFLLSFIGGLVLVGWMLRTTYIGMYDKELRS
;
A
#
# COMPACT_ATOMS: atom_id res chain seq x y z
N MET A 1 -34.66 -6.69 -0.40
CA MET A 1 -34.51 -5.60 0.58
C MET A 1 -33.90 -4.40 -0.14
N ASN A 2 -34.26 -3.16 0.18
CA ASN A 2 -33.64 -1.98 -0.44
C ASN A 2 -32.27 -1.74 0.23
N PRO A 3 -31.13 -1.79 -0.50
CA PRO A 3 -29.81 -1.57 0.10
C PRO A 3 -29.65 -0.21 0.80
N ALA A 4 -30.40 0.81 0.36
CA ALA A 4 -30.37 2.15 0.96
C ALA A 4 -30.68 2.14 2.46
N THR A 5 -31.57 1.25 2.90
CA THR A 5 -32.01 1.19 4.31
C THR A 5 -30.96 0.58 5.23
N LEU A 6 -29.90 -0.03 4.66
CA LEU A 6 -28.80 -0.62 5.40
C LEU A 6 -27.64 0.35 5.61
N ILE A 7 -27.65 1.51 4.95
CA ILE A 7 -26.58 2.50 5.03
C ILE A 7 -26.85 3.41 6.25
N PRO A 8 -26.01 3.38 7.29
CA PRO A 8 -26.12 4.30 8.41
C PRO A 8 -25.94 5.74 7.95
N THR A 9 -26.57 6.67 8.66
CA THR A 9 -26.31 8.09 8.44
C THR A 9 -24.84 8.42 8.75
N PRO A 10 -24.16 9.25 7.94
CA PRO A 10 -22.81 9.68 8.24
C PRO A 10 -22.76 10.50 9.53
N ASP A 11 -21.69 10.34 10.30
CA ASP A 11 -21.41 11.18 11.47
C ASP A 11 -21.13 12.63 11.07
N THR A 12 -21.32 13.56 12.02
CA THR A 12 -20.93 14.96 11.84
C THR A 12 -19.40 15.11 11.88
N ILE A 13 -18.87 16.06 11.10
CA ILE A 13 -17.43 16.34 11.04
C ILE A 13 -17.10 17.72 11.61
N PRO A 14 -15.95 17.89 12.28
CA PRO A 14 -15.64 19.13 13.01
C PRO A 14 -15.25 20.30 12.10
N VAL A 15 -14.75 20.01 10.89
CA VAL A 15 -14.30 20.97 9.88
C VAL A 15 -14.66 20.45 8.49
N GLY A 16 -14.52 21.28 7.46
CA GLY A 16 -14.83 20.89 6.08
C GLY A 16 -14.09 19.64 5.62
N TRP A 17 -14.80 18.75 4.92
CA TRP A 17 -14.30 17.42 4.50
C TRP A 17 -13.00 17.45 3.67
N GLY A 18 -12.74 18.57 2.98
CA GLY A 18 -11.53 18.75 2.16
C GLY A 18 -10.23 18.56 2.93
N TRP A 19 -10.18 18.94 4.21
CA TRP A 19 -9.01 18.72 5.07
C TRP A 19 -8.70 17.23 5.25
N PHE A 20 -9.73 16.46 5.62
CA PHE A 20 -9.60 15.02 5.81
C PHE A 20 -9.31 14.29 4.50
N HIS A 21 -9.85 14.77 3.39
CA HIS A 21 -9.64 14.18 2.06
C HIS A 21 -8.20 14.37 1.57
N ILE A 22 -7.63 15.56 1.75
CA ILE A 22 -6.22 15.84 1.44
C ILE A 22 -5.31 14.99 2.32
N LEU A 23 -5.57 14.96 3.63
CA LEU A 23 -4.79 14.16 4.58
C LEU A 23 -4.90 12.66 4.30
N LEU A 24 -6.09 12.17 3.96
CA LEU A 24 -6.32 10.78 3.52
C LEU A 24 -5.47 10.45 2.29
N THR A 25 -5.50 11.32 1.28
CA THR A 25 -4.76 11.11 0.03
C THR A 25 -3.25 11.07 0.26
N LEU A 26 -2.73 12.06 1.00
CA LEU A 26 -1.31 12.16 1.32
C LEU A 26 -0.83 10.98 2.16
N THR A 27 -1.53 10.67 3.25
CA THR A 27 -1.12 9.59 4.15
C THR A 27 -1.28 8.22 3.50
N PHE A 28 -2.29 8.03 2.65
CA PHE A 28 -2.42 6.78 1.88
C PHE A 28 -1.30 6.62 0.85
N PHE A 29 -0.91 7.71 0.17
CA PHE A 29 0.24 7.69 -0.73
C PHE A 29 1.50 7.24 0.00
N LEU A 30 1.81 7.84 1.16
CA LEU A 30 2.96 7.46 2.00
C LEU A 30 2.86 6.00 2.48
N HIS A 31 1.69 5.56 2.93
CA HIS A 31 1.45 4.19 3.35
C HIS A 31 1.74 3.19 2.24
N ILE A 32 1.21 3.42 1.03
CA ILE A 32 1.42 2.50 -0.10
C ILE A 32 2.88 2.42 -0.50
N LEU A 33 3.66 3.50 -0.40
CA LEU A 33 5.11 3.42 -0.63
C LEU A 33 5.78 2.47 0.36
N ALA A 34 5.53 2.64 1.66
CA ALA A 34 6.11 1.78 2.69
C ALA A 34 5.61 0.33 2.58
N MET A 35 4.31 0.14 2.34
CA MET A 35 3.68 -1.17 2.17
C MET A 35 4.26 -1.91 0.95
N ASN A 36 4.41 -1.22 -0.18
CA ASN A 36 4.96 -1.83 -1.39
C ASN A 36 6.42 -2.24 -1.21
N VAL A 37 7.25 -1.43 -0.53
CA VAL A 37 8.63 -1.81 -0.18
C VAL A 37 8.63 -3.03 0.74
N MET A 38 7.82 -3.02 1.80
CA MET A 38 7.70 -4.12 2.77
C MET A 38 7.29 -5.43 2.09
N LEU A 39 6.13 -5.43 1.42
CA LEU A 39 5.56 -6.63 0.80
C LEU A 39 6.41 -7.10 -0.41
N GLY A 40 6.88 -6.18 -1.24
CA GLY A 40 7.70 -6.51 -2.39
C GLY A 40 9.02 -7.18 -2.02
N THR A 41 9.72 -6.62 -1.02
CA THR A 41 11.01 -7.19 -0.59
C THR A 41 10.84 -8.56 0.07
N VAL A 42 9.78 -8.80 0.86
CA VAL A 42 9.57 -10.13 1.45
C VAL A 42 9.18 -11.18 0.39
N ILE A 43 8.42 -10.82 -0.65
CA ILE A 43 8.11 -11.73 -1.77
C ILE A 43 9.39 -12.08 -2.52
N ILE A 44 10.21 -11.07 -2.86
CA ILE A 44 11.49 -11.29 -3.53
C ILE A 44 12.41 -12.17 -2.66
N ALA A 45 12.47 -11.93 -1.35
CA ALA A 45 13.27 -12.73 -0.43
C ALA A 45 12.79 -14.18 -0.34
N PHE A 46 11.47 -14.39 -0.33
CA PHE A 46 10.89 -15.73 -0.36
C PHE A 46 11.30 -16.47 -1.64
N VAL A 47 11.14 -15.85 -2.82
CA VAL A 47 11.54 -16.45 -4.10
C VAL A 47 13.03 -16.80 -4.10
N GLN A 48 13.88 -15.91 -3.58
CA GLN A 48 15.32 -16.18 -3.46
C GLN A 48 15.64 -17.32 -2.49
N SER A 49 14.85 -17.47 -1.42
CA SER A 49 15.04 -18.56 -0.45
C SER A 49 14.70 -19.95 -1.00
N LEU A 50 14.06 -20.03 -2.18
CA LEU A 50 13.81 -21.29 -2.88
C LEU A 50 15.00 -21.72 -3.76
N ALA A 51 15.91 -20.79 -4.09
CA ALA A 51 17.09 -21.11 -4.88
C ALA A 51 18.14 -21.83 -4.01
N PRO A 52 18.81 -22.86 -4.54
CA PRO A 52 19.86 -23.56 -3.82
C PRO A 52 21.11 -22.68 -3.64
N GLY A 53 21.77 -22.84 -2.49
CA GLY A 53 23.03 -22.17 -2.14
C GLY A 53 22.87 -20.72 -1.69
N ASP A 54 23.99 -20.03 -1.50
CA ASP A 54 24.06 -18.68 -0.93
C ASP A 54 24.17 -17.57 -1.99
N THR A 55 23.72 -17.84 -3.22
CA THR A 55 23.80 -16.91 -4.36
C THR A 55 23.22 -15.52 -4.06
N TYR A 56 22.13 -15.48 -3.28
CA TYR A 56 21.39 -14.26 -2.93
C TYR A 56 21.60 -13.81 -1.49
N LEU A 57 22.58 -14.39 -0.78
CA LEU A 57 22.83 -14.11 0.63
C LEU A 57 23.00 -12.60 0.94
N PRO A 58 23.70 -11.79 0.13
CA PRO A 58 23.84 -10.35 0.42
C PRO A 58 22.51 -9.60 0.44
N VAL A 59 21.63 -9.86 -0.53
CA VAL A 59 20.33 -9.20 -0.66
C VAL A 59 19.37 -9.70 0.42
N ASN A 60 19.28 -11.01 0.61
CA ASN A 60 18.38 -11.57 1.61
C ASN A 60 18.78 -11.20 3.04
N SER A 61 20.08 -11.15 3.36
CA SER A 61 20.54 -10.69 4.68
C SER A 61 20.17 -9.23 4.93
N LEU A 62 20.28 -8.37 3.91
CA LEU A 62 19.81 -6.99 3.98
C LEU A 62 18.30 -6.92 4.23
N ILE A 63 17.50 -7.67 3.46
CA ILE A 63 16.04 -7.71 3.61
C ILE A 63 15.68 -8.20 5.01
N ALA A 64 16.28 -9.29 5.47
CA ALA A 64 16.05 -9.85 6.81
C ALA A 64 16.26 -8.79 7.90
N LYS A 65 17.37 -8.05 7.83
CA LYS A 65 17.69 -6.98 8.79
C LYS A 65 16.73 -5.80 8.74
N LYS A 66 16.18 -5.48 7.57
CA LYS A 66 15.33 -4.29 7.37
C LYS A 66 13.84 -4.57 7.50
N LEU A 67 13.41 -5.83 7.34
CA LEU A 67 12.01 -6.22 7.28
C LEU A 67 11.19 -5.83 8.54
N PRO A 68 11.66 -6.03 9.78
CA PRO A 68 10.90 -5.57 10.95
C PRO A 68 10.66 -4.05 10.95
N TYR A 69 11.62 -3.27 10.46
CA TYR A 69 11.49 -1.82 10.38
C TYR A 69 10.53 -1.38 9.27
N THR A 70 10.54 -2.06 8.11
CA THR A 70 9.60 -1.75 7.02
C THR A 70 8.17 -2.14 7.39
N ILE A 71 7.97 -3.24 8.13
CA ILE A 71 6.65 -3.59 8.70
C ILE A 71 6.17 -2.51 9.67
N ALA A 72 7.01 -2.12 10.64
CA ALA A 72 6.63 -1.08 11.60
C ALA A 72 6.27 0.24 10.91
N LEU A 73 7.05 0.65 9.90
CA LEU A 73 6.78 1.86 9.12
C LEU A 73 5.47 1.76 8.34
N ALA A 74 5.21 0.63 7.67
CA ALA A 74 3.98 0.42 6.92
C ALA A 74 2.74 0.44 7.82
N VAL A 75 2.81 -0.19 9.00
CA VAL A 75 1.72 -0.20 9.99
C VAL A 75 1.45 1.21 10.50
N ASN A 76 2.47 1.94 10.96
CA ASN A 76 2.30 3.29 11.48
C ASN A 76 1.74 4.27 10.42
N LEU A 77 2.24 4.17 9.19
CA LEU A 77 1.69 4.97 8.08
C LEU A 77 0.30 4.52 7.65
N GLY A 78 -0.12 3.28 7.95
CA GLY A 78 -1.44 2.74 7.62
C GLY A 78 -2.55 3.19 8.56
N VAL A 79 -2.22 3.53 9.81
CA VAL A 79 -3.21 4.01 10.80
C VAL A 79 -3.87 5.31 10.32
N ALA A 80 -3.07 6.30 9.90
CA ALA A 80 -3.58 7.62 9.49
C ALA A 80 -4.60 7.57 8.33
N PRO A 81 -4.33 6.94 7.17
CA PRO A 81 -5.31 6.87 6.09
C PRO A 81 -6.54 6.06 6.48
N LEU A 82 -6.42 5.04 7.34
CA LEU A 82 -7.60 4.31 7.83
C LEU A 82 -8.50 5.23 8.66
N LEU A 83 -7.92 6.00 9.59
CA LEU A 83 -8.67 6.96 10.42
C LEU A 83 -9.37 8.03 9.58
N PHE A 84 -8.67 8.62 8.59
CA PHE A 84 -9.31 9.62 7.72
C PHE A 84 -10.37 9.01 6.80
N ALA A 85 -10.18 7.78 6.35
CA ALA A 85 -11.21 7.06 5.62
C ALA A 85 -12.44 6.78 6.50
N GLN A 86 -12.25 6.47 7.78
CA GLN A 86 -13.33 6.29 8.74
C GLN A 86 -14.09 7.59 9.03
N VAL A 87 -13.40 8.73 9.13
CA VAL A 87 -14.05 10.04 9.31
C VAL A 87 -14.97 10.38 8.13
N ILE A 88 -14.55 10.09 6.90
CA ILE A 88 -15.31 10.48 5.69
C ILE A 88 -16.34 9.41 5.30
N PHE A 89 -15.96 8.14 5.37
CA PHE A 89 -16.69 7.00 4.82
C PHE A 89 -17.05 5.95 5.89
N GLY A 90 -17.02 6.29 7.18
CA GLY A 90 -17.24 5.36 8.29
C GLY A 90 -18.55 4.57 8.18
N HIS A 91 -19.62 5.22 7.75
CA HIS A 91 -20.92 4.59 7.52
C HIS A 91 -20.89 3.47 6.46
N PHE A 92 -19.92 3.44 5.55
CA PHE A 92 -19.69 2.29 4.68
C PHE A 92 -18.62 1.35 5.24
N LEU A 93 -17.49 1.90 5.70
CA LEU A 93 -16.31 1.14 6.12
C LEU A 93 -16.60 0.28 7.36
N TYR A 94 -17.34 0.80 8.32
CA TYR A 94 -17.72 0.05 9.52
C TYR A 94 -18.66 -1.10 9.18
N VAL A 95 -19.63 -0.87 8.30
CA VAL A 95 -20.55 -1.94 7.87
C VAL A 95 -19.77 -3.04 7.17
N SER A 96 -18.97 -2.72 6.14
CA SER A 96 -18.15 -3.74 5.46
C SER A 96 -17.21 -4.48 6.41
N SER A 97 -16.71 -3.83 7.46
CA SER A 97 -15.85 -4.47 8.47
C SER A 97 -16.62 -5.42 9.39
N LEU A 98 -17.84 -5.06 9.78
CA LEU A 98 -18.72 -5.92 10.58
C LEU A 98 -19.16 -7.16 9.81
N LEU A 99 -19.47 -7.03 8.52
CA LEU A 99 -19.89 -8.14 7.67
C LEU A 99 -18.82 -9.25 7.57
N MET A 100 -17.55 -8.86 7.64
CA MET A 100 -16.39 -9.77 7.62
C MET A 100 -15.60 -9.76 8.93
N ALA A 101 -16.29 -9.57 10.07
CA ALA A 101 -15.67 -9.33 11.36
C ALA A 101 -14.57 -10.33 11.73
N VAL A 102 -14.75 -11.62 11.41
CA VAL A 102 -13.74 -12.65 11.73
C VAL A 102 -12.44 -12.39 10.97
N PHE A 103 -12.53 -12.12 9.67
CA PHE A 103 -11.37 -11.80 8.84
C PHE A 103 -10.76 -10.45 9.22
N TRP A 104 -11.60 -9.45 9.51
CA TRP A 104 -11.15 -8.13 9.93
C TRP A 104 -10.35 -8.19 11.24
N LEU A 105 -10.85 -8.89 12.26
CA LEU A 105 -10.14 -9.08 13.54
C LEU A 105 -8.88 -9.94 13.38
N SER A 106 -8.90 -10.92 12.46
CA SER A 106 -7.73 -11.78 12.19
C SER A 106 -6.52 -10.99 11.66
N ILE A 107 -6.70 -9.79 11.09
CA ILE A 107 -5.60 -8.93 10.63
C ILE A 107 -4.61 -8.66 11.76
N VAL A 108 -5.09 -8.44 13.00
CA VAL A 108 -4.22 -8.21 14.16
C VAL A 108 -3.38 -9.45 14.47
N ALA A 109 -4.00 -10.62 14.51
CA ALA A 109 -3.30 -11.88 14.76
C ALA A 109 -2.27 -12.19 13.66
N LEU A 110 -2.64 -12.02 12.38
CA LEU A 110 -1.75 -12.19 11.25
C LEU A 110 -0.58 -11.20 11.27
N LEU A 111 -0.82 -9.96 11.68
CA LEU A 111 0.23 -8.96 11.80
C LEU A 111 1.22 -9.32 12.89
N ILE A 112 0.74 -9.81 14.05
CA ILE A 112 1.59 -10.33 15.12
C ILE A 112 2.45 -11.48 14.59
N ILE A 113 1.84 -12.47 13.92
CA ILE A 113 2.56 -13.61 13.32
C ILE A 113 3.63 -13.13 12.33
N ALA A 114 3.27 -12.23 11.42
CA ALA A 114 4.20 -11.67 10.43
C ALA A 114 5.37 -10.96 11.10
N TYR A 115 5.11 -10.19 12.16
CA TYR A 115 6.12 -9.39 12.85
C TYR A 115 7.12 -10.27 13.61
N TYR A 116 6.62 -11.24 14.39
CA TYR A 116 7.48 -12.21 15.08
C TYR A 116 8.26 -13.07 14.09
N SER A 117 7.63 -13.51 13.00
CA SER A 117 8.30 -14.29 11.96
C SER A 117 9.41 -13.49 11.27
N ALA A 118 9.20 -12.21 11.01
CA ALA A 118 10.24 -11.31 10.48
C ALA A 118 11.42 -11.13 11.45
N TYR A 119 11.18 -11.05 12.76
CA TYR A 119 12.26 -11.01 13.75
C TYR A 119 13.05 -12.32 13.81
N ILE A 120 12.37 -13.47 13.77
CA ILE A 120 13.05 -14.77 13.71
C ILE A 120 13.89 -14.86 12.44
N PHE A 121 13.32 -14.43 11.29
CA PHE A 121 14.03 -14.37 10.03
C PHE A 121 15.29 -13.49 10.11
N TRP A 122 15.22 -12.34 10.78
CA TRP A 122 16.39 -11.48 11.00
C TRP A 122 17.45 -12.13 11.89
N TYR A 123 17.10 -12.50 13.12
CA TYR A 123 18.07 -12.94 14.13
C TYR A 123 18.71 -14.28 13.81
N ARG A 124 17.96 -15.19 13.18
CA ARG A 124 18.42 -16.55 12.89
C ARG A 124 18.71 -16.77 11.41
N TYR A 125 18.84 -15.69 10.62
CA TYR A 125 19.07 -15.78 9.18
C TYR A 125 20.29 -16.66 8.88
N LEU A 126 21.42 -16.40 9.53
CA LEU A 126 22.66 -17.13 9.26
C LEU A 126 22.62 -18.58 9.76
N ASP A 127 21.92 -18.84 10.85
CA ASP A 127 21.90 -20.15 11.53
C ASP A 127 20.89 -21.15 10.93
N MET A 128 19.89 -20.68 10.17
CA MET A 128 18.79 -21.51 9.68
C MET A 128 18.83 -21.68 8.16
N GLN A 129 19.44 -22.74 7.63
CA GLN A 129 19.36 -22.99 6.17
C GLN A 129 17.92 -23.32 5.72
N ALA A 130 17.33 -24.41 6.19
CA ALA A 130 15.95 -24.79 5.82
C ALA A 130 14.87 -23.89 6.44
N GLY A 131 15.17 -23.25 7.58
CA GLY A 131 14.22 -22.39 8.29
C GLY A 131 14.02 -21.00 7.68
N ARG A 132 14.93 -20.54 6.80
CA ARG A 132 14.80 -19.26 6.06
C ARG A 132 13.52 -19.24 5.22
N THR A 133 13.28 -20.30 4.45
CA THR A 133 12.13 -20.40 3.55
C THR A 133 10.82 -20.43 4.33
N PHE A 134 10.75 -21.19 5.42
CA PHE A 134 9.57 -21.26 6.26
C PHE A 134 9.23 -19.92 6.92
N THR A 135 10.21 -19.26 7.53
CA THR A 135 10.00 -17.97 8.22
C THR A 135 9.65 -16.84 7.24
N THR A 136 10.38 -16.73 6.13
CA THR A 136 10.05 -15.75 5.08
C THR A 136 8.68 -16.04 4.46
N GLY A 137 8.37 -17.31 4.22
CA GLY A 137 7.08 -17.75 3.67
C GLY A 137 5.92 -17.44 4.61
N LEU A 138 6.06 -17.71 5.91
CA LEU A 138 5.05 -17.38 6.92
C LEU A 138 4.82 -15.87 6.99
N THR A 139 5.89 -15.07 6.95
CA THR A 139 5.78 -13.60 6.91
C THR A 139 5.06 -13.15 5.63
N MET A 140 5.47 -13.65 4.46
CA MET A 140 4.88 -13.32 3.17
C MET A 140 3.39 -13.67 3.11
N VAL A 141 3.01 -14.90 3.46
CA VAL A 141 1.62 -15.38 3.42
C VAL A 141 0.74 -14.57 4.36
N SER A 142 1.22 -14.25 5.56
CA SER A 142 0.47 -13.43 6.53
C SER A 142 0.21 -12.03 5.99
N LEU A 143 1.22 -11.37 5.39
CA LEU A 143 1.08 -10.04 4.81
C LEU A 143 0.19 -10.03 3.55
N LEU A 144 0.27 -11.07 2.71
CA LEU A 144 -0.63 -11.26 1.57
C LEU A 144 -2.09 -11.44 2.03
N ALA A 145 -2.32 -12.27 3.06
CA ALA A 145 -3.65 -12.46 3.63
C ALA A 145 -4.24 -11.15 4.18
N ILE A 146 -3.44 -10.34 4.89
CA ILE A 146 -3.85 -9.00 5.33
C ILE A 146 -4.26 -8.12 4.14
N GLY A 147 -3.44 -8.06 3.09
CA GLY A 147 -3.76 -7.31 1.87
C GLY A 147 -5.05 -7.78 1.19
N PHE A 148 -5.31 -9.09 1.21
CA PHE A 148 -6.52 -9.69 0.65
C PHE A 148 -7.77 -9.32 1.46
N PHE A 149 -7.71 -9.38 2.80
CA PHE A 149 -8.83 -8.99 3.66
C PHE A 149 -9.12 -7.50 3.58
N LEU A 150 -8.07 -6.65 3.54
CA LEU A 150 -8.25 -5.21 3.30
C LEU A 150 -8.87 -4.95 1.91
N SER A 151 -8.46 -5.68 0.88
CA SER A 151 -9.05 -5.53 -0.46
C SER A 151 -10.52 -5.92 -0.49
N ASN A 152 -10.90 -7.03 0.16
CA ASN A 152 -12.30 -7.44 0.27
C ASN A 152 -13.14 -6.42 1.04
N ASN A 153 -12.63 -5.92 2.17
CA ASN A 153 -13.33 -4.90 2.94
C ASN A 153 -13.59 -3.64 2.10
N MET A 154 -12.55 -3.16 1.40
CA MET A 154 -12.62 -1.95 0.60
C MET A 154 -13.53 -2.12 -0.62
N THR A 155 -13.60 -3.29 -1.25
CA THR A 155 -14.53 -3.52 -2.36
C THR A 155 -15.97 -3.68 -1.87
N MET A 156 -16.18 -4.37 -0.74
CA MET A 156 -17.50 -4.53 -0.13
C MET A 156 -18.10 -3.19 0.30
N MET A 157 -17.26 -2.26 0.78
CA MET A 157 -17.64 -0.90 1.10
C MET A 157 -18.23 -0.14 -0.12
N LEU A 158 -17.77 -0.45 -1.34
CA LEU A 158 -18.22 0.20 -2.58
C LEU A 158 -19.55 -0.36 -3.10
N HIS A 159 -20.01 -1.50 -2.56
CA HIS A 159 -21.17 -2.23 -3.03
C HIS A 159 -22.18 -2.47 -1.90
N PRO A 160 -22.90 -1.45 -1.40
CA PRO A 160 -23.93 -1.64 -0.36
C PRO A 160 -24.99 -2.69 -0.71
N GLN A 161 -25.17 -2.97 -2.00
CA GLN A 161 -26.09 -4.00 -2.48
C GLN A 161 -25.69 -5.42 -2.04
N SER A 162 -24.39 -5.70 -1.86
CA SER A 162 -23.92 -7.03 -1.44
C SER A 162 -24.14 -7.30 0.05
N TRP A 163 -24.45 -6.27 0.84
CA TRP A 163 -24.60 -6.40 2.29
C TRP A 163 -25.81 -7.25 2.70
N ILE A 164 -26.81 -7.37 1.81
CA ILE A 164 -27.99 -8.19 2.05
C ILE A 164 -27.64 -9.67 2.26
N SER A 165 -26.55 -10.16 1.63
CA SER A 165 -26.09 -11.55 1.78
C SER A 165 -25.72 -11.91 3.23
N TYR A 166 -25.45 -10.93 4.09
CA TYR A 166 -25.23 -11.16 5.51
C TYR A 166 -26.42 -11.80 6.22
N PHE A 167 -27.66 -11.47 5.82
CA PHE A 167 -28.85 -12.02 6.47
C PHE A 167 -29.07 -13.51 6.15
N GLU A 168 -28.37 -14.05 5.16
CA GLU A 168 -28.35 -15.48 4.87
C GLU A 168 -27.36 -16.22 5.78
N HIS A 169 -26.24 -15.57 6.14
CA HIS A 169 -25.15 -16.14 6.95
C HIS A 169 -24.57 -15.07 7.90
N PRO A 170 -25.16 -14.85 9.09
CA PRO A 170 -24.78 -13.76 9.99
C PRO A 170 -23.60 -14.12 10.92
N ASP A 171 -22.62 -14.88 10.40
CA ASP A 171 -21.51 -15.44 11.17
C ASP A 171 -20.22 -14.59 11.09
N GLY A 172 -20.22 -13.53 10.27
CA GLY A 172 -19.07 -12.64 10.10
C GLY A 172 -17.98 -13.19 9.17
N PHE A 173 -18.29 -14.21 8.37
CA PHE A 173 -17.41 -14.80 7.36
C PHE A 173 -17.71 -14.31 5.93
N LEU A 174 -18.47 -13.22 5.76
CA LEU A 174 -18.81 -12.74 4.42
C LEU A 174 -17.55 -12.22 3.70
N LEU A 175 -17.24 -12.79 2.53
CA LEU A 175 -16.18 -12.31 1.63
C LEU A 175 -16.81 -11.86 0.30
N ASN A 176 -16.21 -10.86 -0.34
CA ASN A 176 -16.79 -10.21 -1.52
C ASN A 176 -16.36 -10.88 -2.83
N PHE A 177 -16.38 -12.22 -2.88
CA PHE A 177 -15.97 -12.98 -4.06
C PHE A 177 -16.85 -12.76 -5.29
N GLY A 178 -18.09 -12.28 -5.10
CA GLY A 178 -18.99 -11.92 -6.18
C GLY A 178 -18.58 -10.65 -6.94
N ASP A 179 -17.69 -9.81 -6.39
CA ASP A 179 -17.21 -8.62 -7.07
C ASP A 179 -16.10 -8.98 -8.08
N PRO A 180 -16.34 -8.81 -9.41
CA PRO A 180 -15.37 -9.16 -10.44
C PRO A 180 -14.09 -8.32 -10.36
N THR A 181 -14.11 -7.17 -9.66
CA THR A 181 -12.95 -6.29 -9.50
C THR A 181 -12.02 -6.71 -8.37
N LEU A 182 -12.46 -7.59 -7.46
CA LEU A 182 -11.69 -7.95 -6.26
C LEU A 182 -10.32 -8.55 -6.60
N ILE A 183 -10.31 -9.63 -7.38
CA ILE A 183 -9.10 -10.36 -7.74
C ILE A 183 -8.12 -9.52 -8.56
N PRO A 184 -8.52 -8.90 -9.69
CA PRO A 184 -7.58 -8.12 -10.48
C PRO A 184 -7.03 -6.91 -9.70
N ARG A 185 -7.83 -6.26 -8.85
CA ARG A 185 -7.37 -5.19 -7.96
C ARG A 185 -6.33 -5.68 -6.95
N TYR A 186 -6.60 -6.80 -6.29
CA TYR A 186 -5.68 -7.39 -5.31
C TYR A 186 -4.35 -7.78 -5.97
N LEU A 187 -4.40 -8.50 -7.09
CA LEU A 187 -3.20 -8.90 -7.83
C LEU A 187 -2.42 -7.68 -8.34
N HIS A 188 -3.10 -6.66 -8.85
CA HIS A 188 -2.45 -5.42 -9.28
C HIS A 188 -1.68 -4.76 -8.13
N MET A 189 -2.21 -4.74 -6.90
CA MET A 189 -1.45 -4.22 -5.76
C MET A 189 -0.28 -5.12 -5.34
N VAL A 190 -0.45 -6.44 -5.36
CA VAL A 190 0.64 -7.38 -5.03
C VAL A 190 1.79 -7.26 -6.04
N VAL A 191 1.50 -7.23 -7.33
CA VAL A 191 2.54 -7.10 -8.36
C VAL A 191 3.18 -5.71 -8.35
N SER A 192 2.40 -4.66 -8.07
CA SER A 192 2.96 -3.32 -7.80
C SER A 192 3.93 -3.32 -6.62
N ALA A 193 3.64 -4.07 -5.55
CA ALA A 193 4.55 -4.21 -4.43
C ALA A 193 5.86 -4.88 -4.84
N ILE A 194 5.82 -5.99 -5.59
CA ILE A 194 7.02 -6.65 -6.14
C ILE A 194 7.88 -5.67 -6.94
N ALA A 195 7.24 -4.87 -7.80
CA ALA A 195 7.96 -3.86 -8.59
C ALA A 195 8.73 -2.89 -7.69
N VAL A 196 8.03 -2.20 -6.78
CA VAL A 196 8.63 -1.21 -5.88
C VAL A 196 9.66 -1.84 -4.92
N GLY A 197 9.45 -3.09 -4.49
CA GLY A 197 10.43 -3.85 -3.73
C GLY A 197 11.74 -4.06 -4.49
N GLY A 198 11.66 -4.42 -5.78
CA GLY A 198 12.81 -4.49 -6.67
C GLY A 198 13.53 -3.14 -6.83
N LEU A 199 12.76 -2.06 -7.00
CA LEU A 199 13.32 -0.70 -7.08
C LEU A 199 14.00 -0.28 -5.77
N ALA A 200 13.44 -0.65 -4.61
CA ALA A 200 14.05 -0.37 -3.31
C ALA A 200 15.41 -1.07 -3.15
N ILE A 201 15.53 -2.33 -3.61
CA ILE A 201 16.81 -3.05 -3.66
C ILE A 201 17.79 -2.29 -4.57
N ALA A 202 17.38 -1.91 -5.78
CA ALA A 202 18.26 -1.19 -6.71
C ALA A 202 18.73 0.17 -6.16
N LEU A 203 17.84 0.92 -5.51
CA LEU A 203 18.16 2.20 -4.87
C LEU A 203 19.13 2.04 -3.70
N TRP A 204 18.95 1.01 -2.87
CA TRP A 204 19.87 0.71 -1.78
C TRP A 204 21.28 0.44 -2.30
N TYR A 205 21.43 -0.45 -3.28
CA TYR A 205 22.75 -0.74 -3.84
C TYR A 205 23.33 0.44 -4.64
N ARG A 206 22.50 1.29 -5.25
CA ARG A 206 22.96 2.55 -5.86
C ARG A 206 23.54 3.51 -4.82
N TYR A 207 22.92 3.60 -3.64
CA TYR A 207 23.43 4.38 -2.52
C TYR A 207 24.77 3.80 -2.00
N GLN A 208 24.88 2.48 -1.87
CA GLN A 208 26.14 1.83 -1.48
C GLN A 208 27.25 2.03 -2.52
N ALA A 209 26.92 1.98 -3.82
CA ALA A 209 27.84 2.24 -4.92
C ALA A 209 28.42 3.66 -4.85
N SER A 210 27.58 4.66 -4.53
CA SER A 210 28.06 6.04 -4.35
C SER A 210 28.99 6.22 -3.15
N ARG A 211 29.08 5.22 -2.25
CA ARG A 211 30.00 5.16 -1.12
C ARG A 211 31.20 4.23 -1.36
N GLY A 212 31.46 3.85 -2.60
CA GLY A 212 32.67 3.10 -2.98
C GLY A 212 32.63 1.59 -2.71
N GLN A 213 31.46 1.02 -2.37
CA GLN A 213 31.34 -0.44 -2.21
C GLN A 213 31.39 -1.16 -3.56
N LYS A 214 32.41 -2.00 -3.74
CA LYS A 214 32.58 -2.90 -4.90
C LYS A 214 31.43 -3.93 -4.93
N GLU A 215 31.09 -4.42 -6.12
CA GLU A 215 29.98 -5.36 -6.42
C GLU A 215 28.53 -4.83 -6.37
N SER A 216 28.33 -3.52 -6.18
CA SER A 216 26.97 -2.95 -6.15
C SER A 216 26.22 -3.02 -7.49
N SER A 217 26.93 -3.02 -8.63
CA SER A 217 26.31 -2.96 -9.97
C SER A 217 25.39 -4.14 -10.27
N ARG A 218 25.82 -5.37 -9.98
CA ARG A 218 25.00 -6.59 -10.18
C ARG A 218 23.65 -6.49 -9.46
N TRP A 219 23.65 -5.96 -8.24
CA TRP A 219 22.44 -5.87 -7.43
C TRP A 219 21.53 -4.70 -7.83
N ILE A 220 22.09 -3.64 -8.42
CA ILE A 220 21.32 -2.58 -9.08
C ILE A 220 20.56 -3.18 -10.26
N GLU A 221 21.26 -3.89 -11.15
CA GLU A 221 20.66 -4.54 -12.32
C GLU A 221 19.58 -5.55 -11.92
N TYR A 222 19.86 -6.34 -10.87
CA TYR A 222 18.92 -7.31 -10.31
C TYR A 222 17.62 -6.64 -9.83
N GLY A 223 17.71 -5.59 -9.02
CA GLY A 223 16.54 -4.87 -8.52
C GLY A 223 15.76 -4.17 -9.64
N CYS A 224 16.46 -3.58 -10.61
CA CYS A 224 15.85 -2.99 -11.80
C CYS A 224 15.13 -4.02 -12.67
N THR A 225 15.66 -5.25 -12.77
CA THR A 225 15.03 -6.34 -13.53
C THR A 225 13.72 -6.78 -12.88
N TRP A 226 13.71 -6.95 -11.55
CA TRP A 226 12.47 -7.21 -10.79
C TRP A 226 11.45 -6.09 -10.99
N PHE A 227 11.88 -4.83 -10.87
CA PHE A 227 11.01 -3.68 -11.07
C PHE A 227 10.40 -3.67 -12.48
N ALA A 228 11.22 -3.80 -13.52
CA ALA A 228 10.76 -3.74 -14.91
C ALA A 228 9.81 -4.90 -15.22
N GLY A 229 10.18 -6.13 -14.89
CA GLY A 229 9.36 -7.32 -15.14
C GLY A 229 8.01 -7.26 -14.41
N ALA A 230 8.01 -6.90 -13.13
CA ALA A 230 6.78 -6.77 -12.36
C ALA A 230 5.91 -5.61 -12.87
N THR A 231 6.48 -4.45 -13.24
CA THR A 231 5.70 -3.32 -13.78
C THR A 231 5.06 -3.68 -15.13
N ILE A 232 5.76 -4.42 -16.00
CA ILE A 232 5.20 -4.94 -17.26
C ILE A 232 4.04 -5.91 -16.98
N ALA A 233 4.22 -6.87 -16.07
CA ALA A 233 3.14 -7.77 -15.67
C ALA A 233 1.94 -7.02 -15.07
N ASN A 234 2.23 -5.95 -14.31
CA ASN A 234 1.22 -5.12 -13.69
C ASN A 234 0.37 -4.34 -14.69
N TYR A 235 0.91 -3.94 -15.86
CA TYR A 235 0.08 -3.39 -16.94
C TYR A 235 -0.97 -4.39 -17.42
N GLY A 236 -0.61 -5.66 -17.57
CA GLY A 236 -1.56 -6.71 -17.94
C GLY A 236 -2.70 -6.84 -16.92
N LEU A 237 -2.36 -6.84 -15.62
CA LEU A 237 -3.35 -6.83 -14.54
C LEU A 237 -4.18 -5.53 -14.50
N GLY A 238 -3.58 -4.39 -14.85
CA GLY A 238 -4.25 -3.10 -14.93
C GLY A 238 -5.26 -3.06 -16.07
N PHE A 239 -4.93 -3.62 -17.24
CA PHE A 239 -5.87 -3.79 -18.35
C PHE A 239 -7.00 -4.74 -17.99
N TRP A 240 -6.70 -5.87 -17.32
CA TRP A 240 -7.74 -6.76 -16.82
C TRP A 240 -8.65 -6.05 -15.81
N PHE A 241 -8.08 -5.34 -14.83
CA PHE A 241 -8.85 -4.59 -13.84
C PHE A 241 -9.74 -3.53 -14.50
N PHE A 242 -9.20 -2.76 -15.44
CA PHE A 242 -9.96 -1.77 -16.18
C PHE A 242 -11.12 -2.40 -16.98
N GLY A 243 -10.88 -3.56 -17.60
CA GLY A 243 -11.89 -4.28 -18.40
C GLY A 243 -13.05 -4.86 -17.58
N VAL A 244 -12.86 -5.13 -16.28
CA VAL A 244 -13.93 -5.63 -15.39
C VAL A 244 -14.66 -4.53 -14.63
N LEU A 245 -14.27 -3.25 -14.80
CA LEU A 245 -15.02 -2.15 -14.20
C LEU A 245 -16.47 -2.14 -14.74
N PRO A 246 -17.48 -1.90 -13.88
CA PRO A 246 -18.87 -1.83 -14.32
C PRO A 246 -19.07 -0.83 -15.47
N HIS A 247 -19.80 -1.26 -16.51
CA HIS A 247 -20.12 -0.41 -17.64
C HIS A 247 -20.90 0.83 -17.18
N GLY A 248 -20.52 1.99 -17.71
CA GLY A 248 -21.15 3.28 -17.35
C GLY A 248 -20.66 3.89 -16.04
N LEU A 249 -19.76 3.24 -15.30
CA LEU A 249 -19.17 3.81 -14.08
C LEU A 249 -18.32 5.06 -14.38
N ILE A 250 -17.50 4.98 -15.43
CA ILE A 250 -16.63 6.07 -15.90
C ILE A 250 -17.18 6.58 -17.22
N ILE A 251 -17.71 7.80 -17.20
CA ILE A 251 -18.26 8.49 -18.38
C ILE A 251 -17.30 9.64 -18.73
N PRO A 252 -16.51 9.55 -19.81
CA PRO A 252 -15.45 10.52 -20.12
C PRO A 252 -15.91 11.97 -20.27
N SER A 253 -17.18 12.20 -20.62
CA SER A 253 -17.75 13.54 -20.74
C SER A 253 -18.03 14.23 -19.39
N THR A 254 -18.03 13.48 -18.28
CA THR A 254 -18.19 14.05 -16.93
C THR A 254 -16.84 14.50 -16.39
N LEU A 255 -16.82 15.46 -15.44
CA LEU A 255 -15.58 15.91 -14.81
C LEU A 255 -14.78 14.76 -14.18
N VAL A 256 -15.45 13.88 -13.43
CA VAL A 256 -14.84 12.71 -12.78
C VAL A 256 -14.27 11.76 -13.82
N GLY A 257 -15.02 11.45 -14.88
CA GLY A 257 -14.56 10.55 -15.93
C GLY A 257 -13.43 11.13 -16.77
N GLY A 258 -13.48 12.43 -17.11
CA GLY A 258 -12.42 13.12 -17.83
C GLY A 258 -11.11 13.17 -17.05
N LEU A 259 -11.17 13.49 -15.74
CA LEU A 259 -9.99 13.44 -14.86
C LEU A 259 -9.45 12.01 -14.72
N PHE A 260 -10.33 11.01 -14.59
CA PHE A 260 -9.93 9.61 -14.54
C PHE A 260 -9.18 9.20 -15.83
N SER A 261 -9.71 9.54 -17.01
CA SER A 261 -9.06 9.26 -18.30
C SER A 261 -7.71 9.98 -18.45
N LEU A 262 -7.61 11.24 -18.03
CA LEU A 262 -6.36 12.00 -18.03
C LEU A 262 -5.32 11.35 -17.11
N PHE A 263 -5.68 11.03 -15.87
CA PHE A 263 -4.77 10.41 -14.92
C PHE A 263 -4.36 9.01 -15.35
N LEU A 264 -5.26 8.23 -15.96
CA LEU A 264 -4.93 6.94 -16.55
C LEU A 264 -3.87 7.09 -17.64
N LEU A 265 -4.06 8.03 -18.58
CA LEU A 265 -3.09 8.28 -19.65
C LEU A 265 -1.72 8.70 -19.07
N LEU A 266 -1.71 9.64 -18.14
CA LEU A 266 -0.49 10.10 -17.49
C LEU A 266 0.20 8.96 -16.73
N ALA A 267 -0.55 8.13 -16.00
CA ALA A 267 -0.01 7.00 -15.26
C ALA A 267 0.60 5.94 -16.19
N ILE A 268 -0.02 5.70 -17.37
CA ILE A 268 0.54 4.84 -18.40
C ILE A 268 1.86 5.42 -18.92
N VAL A 269 1.92 6.71 -19.21
CA VAL A 269 3.14 7.36 -19.71
C VAL A 269 4.26 7.34 -18.66
N THR A 270 3.97 7.75 -17.43
CA THR A 270 4.98 7.76 -16.36
C THR A 270 5.41 6.34 -16.00
N GLY A 271 4.50 5.36 -16.00
CA GLY A 271 4.85 3.95 -15.79
C GLY A 271 5.77 3.41 -16.89
N ALA A 272 5.52 3.73 -18.17
CA ALA A 272 6.37 3.32 -19.28
C ALA A 272 7.77 3.94 -19.17
N MET A 273 7.84 5.24 -18.83
CA MET A 273 9.11 5.93 -18.58
C MET A 273 9.87 5.30 -17.39
N SER A 274 9.17 4.91 -16.33
CA SER A 274 9.80 4.24 -15.19
C SER A 274 10.47 2.91 -15.60
N ILE A 275 9.82 2.12 -16.47
CA ILE A 275 10.38 0.87 -17.02
C ILE A 275 11.62 1.18 -17.86
N ILE A 276 11.54 2.14 -18.78
CA ILE A 276 12.68 2.51 -19.65
C ILE A 276 13.90 2.90 -18.81
N GLN A 277 13.69 3.71 -17.77
CA GLN A 277 14.79 4.14 -16.89
C GLN A 277 15.33 2.99 -16.02
N ALA A 278 14.48 2.06 -15.61
CA ALA A 278 14.92 0.86 -14.90
C ALA A 278 15.75 -0.07 -15.80
N LEU A 279 15.33 -0.30 -17.05
CA LEU A 279 16.07 -1.10 -18.03
C LEU A 279 17.42 -0.46 -18.42
N ARG A 280 17.56 0.86 -18.24
CA ARG A 280 18.83 1.59 -18.35
C ARG A 280 19.67 1.58 -17.07
N TYR A 281 19.24 0.85 -16.04
CA TYR A 281 19.88 0.78 -14.72
C TYR A 281 20.04 2.15 -14.04
N GLN A 282 19.05 3.03 -14.24
CA GLN A 282 18.97 4.36 -13.64
C GLN A 282 17.85 4.41 -12.57
N PRO A 283 18.03 3.73 -11.41
CA PRO A 283 16.96 3.57 -10.42
C PRO A 283 16.46 4.89 -9.82
N LEU A 284 17.31 5.91 -9.72
CA LEU A 284 16.88 7.23 -9.20
C LEU A 284 15.90 7.94 -10.14
N GLN A 285 16.07 7.78 -11.46
CA GLN A 285 15.14 8.35 -12.43
C GLN A 285 13.86 7.52 -12.49
N ALA A 286 13.99 6.19 -12.45
CA ALA A 286 12.85 5.29 -12.33
C ALA A 286 11.99 5.60 -11.08
N LEU A 287 12.62 5.99 -9.96
CA LEU A 287 11.94 6.41 -8.74
C LEU A 287 10.99 7.58 -8.98
N TRP A 288 11.45 8.67 -9.59
CA TRP A 288 10.60 9.84 -9.80
C TRP A 288 9.37 9.54 -10.66
N TYR A 289 9.56 8.78 -11.74
CA TYR A 289 8.45 8.33 -12.57
C TYR A 289 7.51 7.38 -11.82
N THR A 290 8.06 6.46 -11.01
CA THR A 290 7.26 5.56 -10.16
C THR A 290 6.42 6.33 -9.14
N LEU A 291 7.00 7.33 -8.48
CA LEU A 291 6.30 8.19 -7.52
C LEU A 291 5.14 8.93 -8.19
N ALA A 292 5.37 9.48 -9.39
CA ALA A 292 4.33 10.11 -10.18
C ALA A 292 3.22 9.13 -10.56
N THR A 293 3.57 7.92 -11.04
CA THR A 293 2.60 6.87 -11.36
C THR A 293 1.76 6.47 -10.14
N ILE A 294 2.39 6.23 -8.98
CA ILE A 294 1.67 5.85 -7.76
C ILE A 294 0.73 6.97 -7.33
N LEU A 295 1.16 8.23 -7.37
CA LEU A 295 0.31 9.38 -7.01
C LEU A 295 -0.91 9.48 -7.93
N LEU A 296 -0.72 9.34 -9.24
CA LEU A 296 -1.82 9.32 -10.22
C LEU A 296 -2.79 8.16 -9.96
N MET A 297 -2.28 6.97 -9.66
CA MET A 297 -3.11 5.80 -9.31
C MET A 297 -3.88 6.01 -8.00
N VAL A 298 -3.32 6.72 -7.02
CA VAL A 298 -4.02 7.11 -5.78
C VAL A 298 -5.19 8.04 -6.09
N PHE A 299 -4.99 9.04 -6.96
CA PHE A 299 -6.09 9.92 -7.41
C PHE A 299 -7.16 9.14 -8.17
N MET A 300 -6.77 8.28 -9.11
CA MET A 300 -7.72 7.44 -9.86
C MET A 300 -8.55 6.53 -8.93
N ARG A 301 -7.91 5.94 -7.91
CA ARG A 301 -8.61 5.13 -6.90
C ARG A 301 -9.67 5.94 -6.17
N ASP A 302 -9.36 7.20 -5.83
CA ASP A 302 -10.31 8.08 -5.16
C ASP A 302 -11.47 8.48 -6.07
N LEU A 303 -11.20 8.83 -7.33
CA LEU A 303 -12.23 9.09 -8.34
C LEU A 303 -13.15 7.89 -8.55
N LEU A 304 -12.59 6.66 -8.59
CA LEU A 304 -13.39 5.44 -8.64
C LEU A 304 -14.30 5.32 -7.42
N ARG A 305 -13.80 5.54 -6.20
CA ARG A 305 -14.63 5.50 -4.98
C ARG A 305 -15.81 6.46 -5.09
N VAL A 306 -15.56 7.70 -5.51
CA VAL A 306 -16.62 8.70 -5.72
C VAL A 306 -17.63 8.22 -6.76
N ALA A 307 -17.17 7.65 -7.88
CA ALA A 307 -18.06 7.13 -8.91
C ALA A 307 -18.94 5.96 -8.42
N TYR A 308 -18.37 5.01 -7.66
CA TYR A 308 -19.10 3.89 -7.08
C TYR A 308 -20.14 4.33 -6.05
N LEU A 309 -19.79 5.29 -5.20
CA LEU A 309 -20.66 5.74 -4.11
C LEU A 309 -21.67 6.80 -4.52
N LYS A 310 -21.54 7.43 -5.71
CA LYS A 310 -22.42 8.49 -6.20
C LYS A 310 -23.93 8.22 -6.04
N PRO A 311 -24.46 7.00 -6.24
CA PRO A 311 -25.89 6.74 -6.02
C PRO A 311 -26.33 6.79 -4.55
N TRP A 312 -25.39 6.68 -3.62
CA TRP A 312 -25.62 6.47 -2.20
C TRP A 312 -25.16 7.64 -1.32
N PHE A 313 -24.10 8.32 -1.73
CA PHE A 313 -23.41 9.31 -0.92
C PHE A 313 -22.58 10.27 -1.78
N SER A 314 -22.64 11.54 -1.42
CA SER A 314 -21.73 12.59 -1.88
C SER A 314 -20.99 13.20 -0.69
N LEU A 315 -19.76 13.66 -0.91
CA LEU A 315 -18.97 14.35 0.13
C LEU A 315 -19.65 15.64 0.64
N SER A 316 -20.54 16.22 -0.16
CA SER A 316 -21.39 17.36 0.22
C SER A 316 -22.42 17.02 1.29
N ASP A 317 -22.72 15.74 1.49
CA ASP A 317 -23.78 15.28 2.40
C ASP A 317 -23.27 15.22 3.86
N LEU A 318 -21.95 15.35 4.06
CA LEU A 318 -21.33 15.42 5.38
C LEU A 318 -21.73 16.71 6.09
N GLN A 319 -22.39 16.56 7.24
CA GLN A 319 -22.78 17.67 8.09
C GLN A 319 -21.58 18.17 8.89
N VAL A 320 -21.28 19.46 8.76
CA VAL A 320 -20.18 20.10 9.49
C VAL A 320 -20.71 20.72 10.78
N GLU A 321 -20.37 20.10 11.91
CA GLU A 321 -20.62 20.65 13.23
C GLU A 321 -19.33 21.30 13.74
N SER A 322 -19.23 22.62 13.55
CA SER A 322 -17.97 23.36 13.70
C SER A 322 -17.35 23.20 15.09
N SER A 323 -16.27 22.41 15.14
CA SER A 323 -15.51 22.11 16.35
C SER A 323 -14.01 22.22 16.06
N TRP A 324 -13.52 23.45 15.96
CA TRP A 324 -12.13 23.72 15.56
C TRP A 324 -11.09 23.33 16.62
N SER A 325 -11.47 23.29 17.90
CA SER A 325 -10.53 23.00 19.00
C SER A 325 -9.85 21.63 18.85
N PRO A 326 -10.57 20.50 18.70
CA PRO A 326 -9.96 19.20 18.42
C PRO A 326 -9.08 19.19 17.16
N PHE A 327 -9.51 19.87 16.10
CA PHE A 327 -8.76 19.92 14.84
C PHE A 327 -7.44 20.69 14.97
N LEU A 328 -7.43 21.80 15.71
CA LEU A 328 -6.21 22.55 16.01
C LEU A 328 -5.23 21.76 16.89
N ILE A 329 -5.73 21.06 17.91
CA ILE A 329 -4.90 20.17 18.75
C ILE A 329 -4.28 19.07 17.89
N PHE A 330 -5.05 18.46 16.99
CA PHE A 330 -4.54 17.51 16.01
C PHE A 330 -3.43 18.12 15.15
N LEU A 331 -3.66 19.30 14.56
CA LEU A 331 -2.68 19.94 13.67
C LEU A 331 -1.38 20.31 14.40
N LEU A 332 -1.48 20.86 15.61
CA LEU A 332 -0.32 21.17 16.45
C LEU A 332 0.46 19.91 16.82
N SER A 333 -0.24 18.84 17.21
CA SER A 333 0.39 17.55 17.53
C SER A 333 1.03 16.91 16.30
N PHE A 334 0.39 17.01 15.13
CA PHE A 334 0.90 16.52 13.86
C PHE A 334 2.18 17.26 13.44
N ILE A 335 2.17 18.59 13.48
CA ILE A 335 3.35 19.42 13.19
C ILE A 335 4.47 19.12 14.20
N GLY A 336 4.15 19.05 15.50
CA GLY A 336 5.10 18.68 16.54
C GLY A 336 5.73 17.31 16.28
N GLY A 337 4.93 16.32 15.90
CA GLY A 337 5.39 15.00 15.50
C GLY A 337 6.33 15.03 14.29
N LEU A 338 6.00 15.81 13.24
CA LEU A 338 6.87 15.98 12.07
C LEU A 338 8.20 16.63 12.42
N VAL A 339 8.20 17.64 13.31
CA VAL A 339 9.43 18.29 13.80
C VAL A 339 10.29 17.29 14.56
N LEU A 340 9.70 16.48 15.44
CA LEU A 340 10.43 15.45 16.19
C LEU A 340 11.01 14.38 15.26
N VAL A 341 10.25 13.90 14.28
CA VAL A 341 10.74 12.95 13.28
C VAL A 341 11.89 13.56 12.47
N GLY A 342 11.73 14.81 12.00
CA GLY A 342 12.78 15.52 11.28
C GLY A 342 14.05 15.69 12.12
N TRP A 343 13.90 16.01 13.41
CA TRP A 343 15.02 16.10 14.35
C TRP A 343 15.71 14.75 14.57
N MET A 344 14.95 13.66 14.76
CA MET A 344 15.52 12.31 14.90
C MET A 344 16.28 11.87 13.65
N LEU A 345 15.73 12.10 12.46
CA LEU A 345 16.37 11.77 11.18
C LEU A 345 17.66 12.58 10.98
N ARG A 346 17.62 13.89 11.25
CA ARG A 346 18.81 14.75 11.18
C ARG A 346 19.90 14.28 12.14
N THR A 347 19.54 13.99 13.39
CA THR A 347 20.49 13.53 14.41
C THR A 347 21.12 12.19 14.03
N THR A 348 20.31 11.25 13.52
CA THR A 348 20.80 9.97 13.03
C THR A 348 21.73 10.12 11.83
N TYR A 349 21.39 11.01 10.88
CA TYR A 349 22.21 11.28 9.70
C TYR A 349 23.59 11.83 10.09
N ILE A 350 23.63 12.81 10.99
CA ILE A 350 24.88 13.38 11.51
C ILE A 350 25.71 12.30 12.22
N GLY A 351 25.09 11.49 13.08
CA GLY A 351 25.78 10.41 13.79
C GLY A 351 26.32 9.30 12.88
N MET A 352 25.71 9.06 11.72
CA MET A 352 26.26 8.17 10.70
C MET A 352 27.49 8.77 10.01
N TYR A 353 27.45 10.07 9.69
CA TYR A 353 28.55 10.77 9.03
C TYR A 353 29.80 10.83 9.95
N ASP A 354 29.60 11.09 11.24
CA ASP A 354 30.69 11.12 12.22
C ASP A 354 31.34 9.74 12.44
N LYS A 355 30.58 8.65 12.29
CA LYS A 355 31.14 7.29 12.37
C LYS A 355 31.99 6.94 11.16
N GLU A 356 31.59 7.39 9.96
CA GLU A 356 32.37 7.17 8.73
C GLU A 356 33.67 7.99 8.68
N LEU A 357 33.72 9.15 9.36
CA LEU A 357 34.96 9.93 9.49
C LEU A 357 35.95 9.35 10.52
N ARG A 358 35.48 8.46 11.41
CA ARG A 358 36.28 7.85 12.49
C ARG A 358 36.72 6.42 12.20
N SER A 359 36.19 5.79 11.13
CA SER A 359 36.59 4.48 10.62
C SER A 359 37.48 4.62 9.40
#